data_AF-A0A2E9E4X4-F1
#
_entry.id   AF-A0A2E9E4X4-F1
#
_cell.length_a   1.000
_cell.length_b   1.000
_cell.length_c   1.000
_cell.angle_alpha   90.00
_cell.angle_beta   90.00
_cell.angle_gamma   90.00
#
_symmetry.space_group_name_H-M   'P 1'
#
loop_
_entity.id
_entity.type
_entity.pdbx_description
1 polymer ?
#
loop_
_entity_poly.entity_id
_entity_poly.type
_entity_poly.pdbx_seq_one_letter_code
_entity_poly.pdbx_strand_id
1 'polypeptide(L)'
;MNTLIYWMLVPEFWLIVGILLVIVDFTIGAALFLLPIGLAAILMAGLLLSQENLWFGDLVLFESWRQIIIWFSVLSVAFVGVIRFLFQRARRGQPDINEYE
;
A
#
# COMPACT_ATOMS: atom_id res chain seq x y z
N MET A 1 -15.19 -19.68 12.07
CA MET A 1 -14.46 -18.48 11.60
C MET A 1 -15.40 -17.71 10.69
N ASN A 2 -15.62 -16.39 10.87
CA ASN A 2 -16.40 -15.62 9.90
C ASN A 2 -15.65 -15.61 8.55
N THR A 3 -16.35 -15.88 7.45
CA THR A 3 -15.76 -15.94 6.09
C THR A 3 -14.97 -14.69 5.73
N LEU A 4 -15.41 -13.51 6.19
CA LEU A 4 -14.69 -12.24 6.01
C LEU A 4 -13.30 -12.25 6.67
N ILE A 5 -13.18 -12.79 7.88
CA ILE A 5 -11.91 -12.82 8.63
C ILE A 5 -10.89 -13.72 7.92
N TYR A 6 -11.36 -14.81 7.31
CA TYR A 6 -10.51 -15.71 6.54
C TYR A 6 -9.86 -14.97 5.36
N TRP A 7 -10.64 -14.23 4.56
CA TRP A 7 -10.09 -13.50 3.41
C TRP A 7 -9.04 -12.46 3.78
N MET A 8 -9.09 -11.89 4.99
CA MET A 8 -8.07 -10.93 5.43
C MET A 8 -6.70 -11.57 5.68
N LEU A 9 -6.63 -12.89 5.86
CA LEU A 9 -5.38 -13.62 6.07
C LEU A 9 -4.77 -14.12 4.76
N VAL A 10 -5.52 -14.05 3.64
CA VAL A 10 -5.12 -14.57 2.34
C VAL A 10 -4.34 -13.50 1.56
N PRO A 11 -3.07 -13.75 1.15
CA PRO A 11 -2.27 -12.78 0.41
C PRO A 11 -2.92 -12.32 -0.90
N GLU A 12 -3.53 -13.23 -1.65
CA GLU A 12 -4.14 -12.96 -2.95
C GLU A 12 -5.27 -11.95 -2.86
N PHE A 13 -6.03 -11.96 -1.76
CA PHE A 13 -7.09 -10.98 -1.52
C PHE A 13 -6.52 -9.56 -1.50
N TRP A 14 -5.44 -9.35 -0.74
CA TRP A 14 -4.77 -8.05 -0.63
C TRP A 14 -4.11 -7.62 -1.93
N LEU A 15 -3.52 -8.57 -2.68
CA LEU A 15 -2.91 -8.28 -3.96
C LEU A 15 -3.95 -7.80 -4.98
N ILE A 16 -5.08 -8.51 -5.09
CA ILE A 16 -6.18 -8.14 -5.99
C ILE A 16 -6.76 -6.78 -5.61
N VAL A 17 -7.07 -6.57 -4.33
CA VAL A 17 -7.58 -5.28 -3.82
C VAL A 17 -6.60 -4.15 -4.11
N GLY A 18 -5.32 -4.37 -3.86
CA GLY A 18 -4.27 -3.39 -4.12
C GLY A 18 -4.16 -3.01 -5.59
N ILE A 19 -4.12 -3.99 -6.49
CA ILE A 19 -4.10 -3.75 -7.95
C ILE A 19 -5.34 -2.98 -8.40
N LEU A 20 -6.54 -3.35 -7.93
CA LEU A 20 -7.77 -2.67 -8.27
C LEU A 20 -7.75 -1.20 -7.82
N LEU A 21 -7.30 -0.92 -6.59
CA LEU A 21 -7.19 0.46 -6.09
C LEU A 21 -6.23 1.30 -6.93
N VAL A 22 -5.08 0.74 -7.32
CA VAL A 22 -4.12 1.42 -8.20
C VAL A 22 -4.76 1.72 -9.55
N ILE A 23 -5.41 0.74 -10.18
CA ILE A 23 -6.09 0.92 -11.47
C ILE A 23 -7.19 1.99 -11.37
N VAL A 24 -8.00 1.96 -10.30
CA VAL A 24 -9.08 2.93 -10.09
C VAL A 24 -8.52 4.36 -9.92
N ASP A 25 -7.40 4.52 -9.21
CA ASP A 25 -6.76 5.84 -9.06
C ASP A 25 -6.40 6.44 -10.42
N PHE A 26 -5.77 5.64 -11.28
CA PHE A 26 -5.33 6.07 -12.61
C PHE A 26 -6.49 6.26 -13.60
N THR A 27 -7.56 5.48 -13.51
CA THR A 27 -8.69 5.57 -14.46
C THR A 27 -9.63 6.72 -14.13
N ILE A 28 -9.89 7.00 -12.85
CA ILE A 28 -10.78 8.09 -12.42
C ILE A 28 -10.00 9.41 -12.26
N GLY A 29 -8.67 9.36 -12.20
CA GLY A 29 -7.84 10.52 -11.95
C GLY A 29 -8.00 11.01 -10.51
N ALA A 30 -8.02 10.09 -9.54
CA ALA A 30 -8.26 10.37 -8.12
C ALA A 30 -7.11 11.12 -7.42
N ALA A 31 -6.28 11.85 -8.17
CA ALA A 31 -5.16 12.66 -7.69
C ALA A 31 -4.21 11.91 -6.74
N LEU A 32 -3.96 10.62 -6.98
CA LEU A 32 -3.08 9.77 -6.16
C LEU A 32 -3.60 9.54 -4.73
N PHE A 33 -4.91 9.69 -4.50
CA PHE A 33 -5.53 9.46 -3.19
C PHE A 33 -5.62 7.97 -2.83
N LEU A 34 -6.01 7.12 -3.78
CA LEU A 34 -6.12 5.67 -3.61
C LEU A 34 -4.78 4.97 -3.78
N LEU A 35 -3.82 5.60 -4.48
CA LEU A 35 -2.50 5.02 -4.72
C LEU A 35 -1.76 4.59 -3.42
N PRO A 36 -1.64 5.40 -2.36
CA PRO A 36 -1.02 4.98 -1.10
C PRO A 36 -1.70 3.75 -0.47
N ILE A 37 -3.03 3.69 -0.57
CA ILE A 37 -3.85 2.60 -0.03
C ILE A 37 -3.62 1.32 -0.84
N GLY A 38 -3.58 1.44 -2.17
CA GLY A 38 -3.29 0.32 -3.07
C GLY A 38 -1.88 -0.24 -2.86
N LEU A 39 -0.87 0.63 -2.73
CA LEU A 39 0.51 0.21 -2.44
C LEU A 39 0.64 -0.45 -1.06
N ALA A 40 -0.06 0.07 -0.04
CA ALA A 40 -0.12 -0.56 1.26
C ALA A 40 -0.74 -1.96 1.20
N ALA A 41 -1.82 -2.15 0.43
CA ALA A 41 -2.44 -3.46 0.24
C ALA A 41 -1.49 -4.46 -0.47
N ILE A 42 -0.78 -4.01 -1.52
CA ILE A 42 0.22 -4.83 -2.20
C ILE A 42 1.36 -5.23 -1.24
N LEU A 43 1.83 -4.29 -0.41
CA LEU A 43 2.86 -4.59 0.59
C LEU A 43 2.35 -5.57 1.65
N MET A 44 1.10 -5.44 2.11
CA MET A 44 0.48 -6.41 3.01
C MET A 44 0.41 -7.81 2.39
N ALA A 45 0.07 -7.92 1.10
CA ALA A 45 0.11 -9.19 0.38
C ALA A 45 1.52 -9.81 0.41
N GLY A 46 2.56 -9.02 0.16
CA GLY A 46 3.95 -9.47 0.26
C GLY A 46 4.36 -9.91 1.67
N LEU A 47 3.91 -9.19 2.71
CA LEU A 47 4.20 -9.55 4.11
C LEU A 47 3.47 -10.82 4.55
N LEU A 48 2.23 -11.03 4.11
CA LEU A 48 1.50 -12.26 4.38
C LEU A 48 2.11 -13.45 3.64
N LEU A 49 2.40 -13.29 2.35
CA LEU A 49 3.04 -14.33 1.54
C LEU A 49 4.42 -14.73 2.10
N SER A 50 5.21 -13.77 2.55
CA SER A 50 6.53 -14.04 3.15
C SER A 50 6.43 -14.75 4.50
N GLN A 51 5.39 -14.46 5.29
CA GLN A 51 5.08 -15.23 6.50
C GLN A 51 4.69 -16.67 6.17
N GLU A 52 3.78 -16.88 5.20
CA GLU A 52 3.34 -18.22 4.79
C GLU A 52 4.51 -19.09 4.28
N ASN A 53 5.49 -18.48 3.62
CA ASN A 53 6.68 -19.15 3.12
C ASN A 53 7.83 -19.21 4.13
N LEU A 54 7.60 -18.83 5.40
CA LEU A 54 8.60 -18.85 6.48
C LEU A 54 9.88 -18.07 6.15
N TRP A 55 9.79 -16.99 5.36
CA TRP A 55 10.97 -16.17 5.00
C TRP A 55 11.62 -15.49 6.21
N PHE A 56 10.85 -15.31 7.29
CA PHE A 56 11.33 -14.79 8.57
C PHE A 56 11.55 -15.88 9.63
N GLY A 57 11.62 -17.16 9.22
CA GLY A 57 11.71 -18.29 10.14
C GLY A 57 10.44 -18.45 10.98
N ASP A 58 10.62 -18.69 12.29
CA ASP A 58 9.51 -18.89 13.25
C ASP A 58 8.84 -17.58 13.70
N LEU A 59 9.24 -16.44 13.13
CA LEU A 59 8.67 -15.15 13.49
C LEU A 59 7.28 -14.98 12.87
N VAL A 60 6.26 -14.95 13.72
CA VAL A 60 4.88 -14.65 13.32
C VAL A 60 4.67 -13.14 13.34
N LEU A 61 4.55 -12.53 12.16
CA LEU A 61 4.27 -11.10 11.98
C LEU A 61 2.81 -10.76 12.29
N PHE A 62 1.89 -11.62 11.87
CA PHE A 62 0.44 -11.42 12.00
C PHE A 62 -0.23 -12.67 12.55
N GLU A 63 -0.64 -12.57 13.81
CA GLU A 63 -1.41 -13.58 14.53
C GLU A 63 -2.93 -13.37 14.37
N SER A 64 -3.36 -12.15 14.02
CA SER A 64 -4.78 -11.82 13.92
C SER A 64 -5.10 -10.79 12.86
N TRP A 65 -6.33 -10.86 12.32
CA TRP A 65 -6.87 -9.87 11.37
C TRP A 65 -6.79 -8.43 11.88
N ARG A 66 -6.83 -8.21 13.20
CA ARG A 66 -6.69 -6.88 13.82
C ARG A 66 -5.32 -6.29 13.54
N GLN A 67 -4.26 -7.08 13.71
CA GLN A 67 -2.89 -6.64 13.41
C GLN A 67 -2.75 -6.30 11.92
N ILE A 68 -3.36 -7.12 11.03
CA ILE A 68 -3.36 -6.88 9.59
C ILE A 68 -3.97 -5.51 9.26
N ILE A 69 -5.14 -5.18 9.80
CA ILE A 69 -5.79 -3.87 9.55
C ILE A 69 -4.96 -2.71 10.14
N ILE A 70 -4.40 -2.88 11.34
CA ILE A 70 -3.57 -1.84 11.97
C ILE A 70 -2.34 -1.57 11.10
N TRP A 71 -1.61 -2.61 10.69
CA TRP A 71 -0.45 -2.49 9.84
C TRP A 71 -0.79 -1.90 8.47
N PHE A 72 -1.88 -2.36 7.85
CA PHE A 72 -2.39 -1.77 6.62
C PHE A 72 -2.67 -0.27 6.75
N SER A 73 -3.27 0.16 7.86
CA SER A 73 -3.57 1.58 8.13
C SER A 73 -2.29 2.40 8.27
N VAL A 74 -1.32 1.89 9.05
CA VAL A 74 -0.01 2.52 9.26
C VAL A 74 0.75 2.64 7.93
N LEU A 75 0.80 1.55 7.14
CA LEU A 75 1.46 1.53 5.84
C LEU A 75 0.81 2.49 4.86
N SER A 76 -0.52 2.59 4.86
CA SER A 76 -1.25 3.54 4.00
C SER A 76 -0.83 4.98 4.28
N VAL A 77 -0.72 5.36 5.55
CA VAL A 77 -0.23 6.69 5.96
C VAL A 77 1.25 6.86 5.62
N ALA A 78 2.07 5.85 5.84
CA ALA A 78 3.50 5.88 5.50
C ALA A 78 3.72 6.11 4.00
N PHE A 79 2.93 5.44 3.15
CA PHE A 79 2.99 5.60 1.69
C PHE A 79 2.60 7.00 1.22
N VAL A 80 1.74 7.74 1.94
CA VAL A 80 1.50 9.17 1.64
C VAL A 80 2.80 9.95 1.74
N GLY A 81 3.60 9.70 2.78
CA GLY A 81 4.92 10.31 2.96
C GLY A 81 5.89 9.92 1.84
N VAL A 82 5.97 8.63 1.52
CA VAL A 82 6.84 8.11 0.44
C VAL A 82 6.48 8.74 -0.91
N ILE A 83 5.20 8.75 -1.27
CA ILE A 83 4.71 9.33 -2.53
C ILE A 83 5.05 10.82 -2.58
N ARG A 84 4.73 11.58 -1.52
CA ARG A 84 5.07 13.02 -1.47
C ARG A 84 6.56 13.25 -1.63
N PHE A 85 7.40 12.46 -0.97
CA PHE A 85 8.85 12.59 -1.06
C PHE A 85 9.37 12.30 -2.47
N LEU A 86 8.92 11.21 -3.11
CA LEU A 86 9.32 10.83 -4.46
C LEU A 86 8.91 11.89 -5.49
N PHE A 87 7.68 12.40 -5.40
CA PHE A 87 7.17 13.41 -6.34
C PHE A 87 7.77 14.81 -6.12
N GLN A 88 8.04 15.22 -4.87
CA GLN A 88 8.76 16.48 -4.60
C GLN A 88 10.18 16.43 -5.16
N ARG A 89 10.86 15.28 -5.04
CA ARG A 89 12.19 15.10 -5.63
C ARG A 89 12.15 15.17 -7.15
N ALA A 90 11.11 14.63 -7.79
CA ALA A 90 10.94 14.70 -9.24
C ALA A 90 10.79 16.14 -9.76
N ARG A 91 10.21 17.06 -8.97
CA ARG A 91 10.01 18.47 -9.36
C ARG A 91 11.25 19.37 -9.21
N ARG A 92 12.27 18.97 -8.43
CA ARG A 92 13.47 19.80 -8.19
C ARG A 92 14.38 20.01 -9.43
N GLY A 93 14.10 19.34 -10.55
CA GLY A 93 14.87 19.47 -11.79
C GLY A 93 14.18 20.24 -12.91
N GLN A 94 12.97 20.76 -12.70
CA GLN A 94 12.28 21.58 -13.70
C GLN A 94 12.47 23.06 -13.35
N PRO A 95 12.97 23.91 -14.27
CA PRO A 95 13.04 25.35 -14.05
C PRO A 95 11.64 25.87 -13.73
N ASP A 96 11.54 26.72 -12.72
CA ASP A 96 10.28 27.33 -12.32
C ASP A 96 9.78 28.20 -13.47
N ILE A 97 8.61 27.88 -14.01
CA ILE A 97 8.03 28.56 -15.17
C ILE A 97 7.49 29.95 -14.76
N ASN A 98 7.54 30.28 -13.46
CA ASN A 98 7.14 31.56 -12.88
C ASN A 98 8.29 32.56 -12.71
N GLU A 99 9.26 32.60 -13.63
CA GLU A 99 10.03 33.82 -13.84
C GLU A 99 9.13 34.86 -14.54
N TYR A 100 8.41 35.65 -13.75
CA TYR A 100 7.78 36.87 -14.23
C TYR A 100 8.80 38.01 -14.07
N GLU A 101 9.20 38.60 -15.20
CA GLU A 101 9.95 39.87 -15.27
C GLU A 101 9.21 41.02 -14.57
#